data_AF-A0A2K3JXG3-F1
#
_entry.id   AF-A0A2K3JXG3-F1
#
_cell.length_a   1.000
_cell.length_b   1.000
_cell.length_c   1.000
_cell.angle_alpha   90.00
_cell.angle_beta   90.00
_cell.angle_gamma   90.00
#
_symmetry.space_group_name_H-M   'P 1'
#
loop_
_entity.id
_entity.type
_entity.pdbx_description
1 polymer ?
#
loop_
_entity_poly.entity_id
_entity_poly.type
_entity_poly.pdbx_seq_one_letter_code
_entity_poly.pdbx_strand_id
1 'polypeptide(L)'
;GTEFVQLPCKHFFCRKCLQTFTQIHVKEGNVSNLQCLDAKCKDMIPPGLLKHFLGDEDYERWESMMLEKTLASMSDVRTTPCWHSMHDARNEASASTGMVYMSRVP
;
A
#
# COMPACT_ATOMS: atom_id res chain seq x y z
N GLY A 1 -35.24 4.83 10.98
CA GLY A 1 -34.41 4.72 12.20
C GLY A 1 -32.97 4.94 11.82
N THR A 2 -32.23 5.70 12.62
CA THR A 2 -30.79 5.90 12.40
C THR A 2 -30.06 4.70 12.98
N GLU A 3 -29.35 3.93 12.15
CA GLU A 3 -28.55 2.81 12.64
C GLU A 3 -27.23 3.36 13.20
N PHE A 4 -27.00 3.09 14.48
CA PHE A 4 -25.78 3.48 15.19
C PHE A 4 -24.86 2.28 15.32
N VAL A 5 -23.57 2.50 15.11
CA VAL A 5 -22.56 1.45 15.25
C VAL A 5 -21.59 1.84 16.36
N GLN A 6 -21.31 0.87 17.22
CA GLN A 6 -20.37 0.98 18.31
C GLN A 6 -19.00 0.46 17.86
N LEU A 7 -17.97 1.28 18.02
CA LEU A 7 -16.58 0.89 17.81
C LEU A 7 -16.00 0.19 19.07
N PRO A 8 -14.93 -0.60 18.94
CA PRO A 8 -14.26 -1.23 20.08
C PRO A 8 -13.75 -0.23 21.13
N CYS A 9 -13.50 1.02 20.73
CA CYS A 9 -13.17 2.14 21.61
C CYS A 9 -14.37 2.72 22.38
N LYS A 10 -15.55 2.09 22.32
CA LYS A 10 -16.82 2.48 22.96
C LYS A 10 -17.46 3.77 22.43
N HIS A 11 -16.98 4.29 21.30
CA HIS A 11 -17.60 5.42 20.62
C HIS A 11 -18.76 4.97 19.71
N PHE A 12 -19.81 5.79 19.65
CA PHE A 12 -21.00 5.54 18.85
C PHE A 12 -21.11 6.56 17.74
N PHE A 13 -21.25 6.07 16.50
CA PHE A 13 -21.45 6.93 15.33
C PHE A 13 -22.58 6.40 14.48
N CYS A 14 -23.19 7.30 13.71
CA CYS A 14 -24.22 6.92 12.76
C CYS A 14 -23.58 6.12 11.60
N ARG A 15 -24.28 5.09 11.09
CA ARG A 15 -23.80 4.30 9.94
C ARG A 15 -23.43 5.19 8.76
N LYS A 16 -24.26 6.18 8.44
CA LYS A 16 -23.99 7.14 7.35
C LYS A 16 -22.70 7.92 7.56
N CYS A 17 -22.42 8.32 8.81
CA CYS A 17 -21.25 9.09 9.18
C CYS A 17 -19.98 8.26 8.93
N LEU A 18 -19.97 7.03 9.42
CA LEU A 18 -18.86 6.09 9.22
C LEU A 18 -18.68 5.76 7.74
N GLN A 19 -19.76 5.47 7.03
CA GLN A 19 -19.71 5.14 5.61
C GLN A 19 -19.14 6.28 4.75
N THR A 20 -19.62 7.51 4.95
CA THR A 20 -19.11 8.68 4.22
C THR A 20 -17.66 8.94 4.57
N PHE A 21 -17.30 8.88 5.86
CA PHE A 21 -15.93 9.04 6.32
C PHE A 21 -14.99 8.02 5.67
N THR A 22 -15.35 6.72 5.70
CA THR A 22 -14.53 5.66 5.13
C THR A 22 -14.39 5.81 3.62
N GLN A 23 -15.46 6.13 2.91
CA GLN A 23 -15.41 6.33 1.44
C GLN A 23 -14.53 7.51 1.04
N ILE A 24 -14.60 8.64 1.75
CA ILE A 24 -13.77 9.81 1.45
C ILE A 24 -12.29 9.47 1.65
N HIS A 25 -11.94 8.84 2.77
CA HIS A 25 -10.56 8.45 3.06
C HIS A 25 -9.99 7.44 2.06
N VAL A 26 -10.80 6.46 1.62
CA VAL A 26 -10.41 5.50 0.57
C VAL A 26 -10.20 6.22 -0.77
N LYS A 27 -11.08 7.17 -1.14
CA LYS A 27 -10.94 7.96 -2.37
C LYS A 27 -9.76 8.92 -2.35
N GLU A 28 -9.45 9.51 -1.20
CA GLU A 28 -8.28 10.37 -1.00
C GLU A 28 -6.96 9.58 -0.91
N GLY A 29 -7.01 8.24 -0.88
CA GLY A 29 -5.82 7.40 -0.70
C GLY A 29 -5.23 7.46 0.71
N ASN A 30 -5.99 8.01 1.67
CA ASN A 30 -5.59 8.13 3.07
C ASN A 30 -6.20 7.01 3.91
N VAL A 31 -5.89 5.77 3.52
CA VAL A 31 -6.40 4.54 4.15
C VAL A 31 -5.79 4.26 5.52
N SER A 32 -4.60 4.78 5.78
CA SER A 32 -3.87 4.59 7.04
C SER A 32 -4.50 5.36 8.20
N ASN A 33 -5.35 6.35 7.90
CA ASN A 33 -5.98 7.23 8.89
C ASN A 33 -7.45 6.88 9.15
N LEU A 34 -7.87 5.65 8.84
CA LEU A 34 -9.20 5.11 9.14
C LEU A 34 -9.31 4.74 10.64
N GLN A 35 -9.23 5.77 11.46
CA GLN A 35 -9.34 5.72 12.91
C GLN A 35 -10.70 6.23 13.37
N CYS A 36 -10.96 6.11 14.67
CA CYS A 36 -12.12 6.72 15.32
C CYS A 36 -12.25 8.21 14.94
N LEU A 37 -13.48 8.68 14.72
CA LEU A 37 -13.75 10.08 14.36
C LEU A 37 -13.50 11.04 15.55
N ASP A 38 -13.35 10.52 16.77
CA ASP A 38 -13.02 11.33 17.93
C ASP A 38 -11.53 11.69 17.93
N ALA A 39 -11.21 12.98 17.93
CA ALA A 39 -9.84 13.47 17.85
C ALA A 39 -8.94 13.02 19.03
N LYS A 40 -9.52 12.59 20.14
CA LYS A 40 -8.78 12.06 21.29
C LYS A 40 -8.59 10.55 21.22
N CYS A 41 -9.26 9.87 20.28
CA CYS A 41 -9.22 8.43 20.11
C CYS A 41 -8.42 8.07 18.85
N LYS A 42 -7.34 7.31 19.03
CA LYS A 42 -6.49 6.79 17.93
C LYS A 42 -6.74 5.31 17.65
N ASP A 43 -7.84 4.76 18.16
CA ASP A 43 -8.23 3.39 17.88
C ASP A 43 -8.57 3.23 16.40
N MET A 44 -8.07 2.15 15.82
CA MET A 44 -8.33 1.80 14.43
C MET A 44 -9.72 1.20 14.29
N ILE A 45 -10.40 1.52 13.19
CA ILE A 45 -11.67 0.89 12.85
C ILE A 45 -11.36 -0.54 12.35
N PRO A 46 -11.98 -1.58 12.92
CA PRO A 46 -11.71 -2.95 12.51
C PRO A 46 -12.18 -3.21 11.06
N PRO A 47 -11.43 -4.00 10.27
CA PRO A 47 -11.75 -4.29 8.87
C PRO A 47 -13.13 -4.91 8.68
N GLY A 48 -13.58 -5.74 9.62
CA GLY A 48 -14.92 -6.34 9.56
C GLY A 48 -16.05 -5.30 9.57
N LEU A 49 -15.85 -4.16 10.24
CA LEU A 49 -16.80 -3.04 10.17
C LEU A 49 -16.63 -2.26 8.87
N LEU A 50 -15.40 -2.02 8.42
CA LEU A 50 -15.13 -1.36 7.14
C LEU A 50 -15.81 -2.09 5.99
N LYS A 51 -15.72 -3.42 5.91
CA LYS A 51 -16.40 -4.25 4.91
C LYS A 51 -17.94 -4.14 4.95
N HIS A 52 -18.52 -3.78 6.09
CA HIS A 52 -19.95 -3.58 6.19
C HIS A 52 -20.40 -2.18 5.70
N PHE A 53 -19.50 -1.21 5.73
CA PHE A 53 -19.77 0.18 5.30
C PHE A 53 -19.33 0.47 3.87
N LEU A 54 -18.17 -0.09 3.49
CA LEU A 54 -17.58 -0.11 2.17
C LEU A 54 -18.12 -1.35 1.44
N GLY A 55 -18.45 -1.24 0.16
CA GLY A 55 -18.74 -2.42 -0.64
C GLY A 55 -17.47 -3.24 -0.90
N ASP A 56 -17.60 -4.43 -1.50
CA ASP A 56 -16.46 -5.30 -1.81
C ASP A 56 -15.37 -4.57 -2.63
N GLU A 57 -15.76 -3.79 -3.65
CA GLU A 57 -14.80 -3.05 -4.50
C GLU A 57 -13.96 -2.01 -3.73
N ASP A 58 -14.60 -1.21 -2.88
CA ASP A 58 -13.92 -0.19 -2.08
C ASP A 58 -13.07 -0.83 -0.97
N TYR A 59 -13.54 -1.95 -0.42
CA TYR A 59 -12.82 -2.71 0.59
C TYR A 59 -11.56 -3.37 0.01
N GLU A 60 -11.62 -3.99 -1.16
CA GLU A 60 -10.45 -4.57 -1.84
C GLU A 60 -9.38 -3.50 -2.17
N ARG A 61 -9.82 -2.32 -2.62
CA ARG A 61 -8.94 -1.17 -2.83
C ARG A 61 -8.27 -0.72 -1.53
N TRP A 62 -9.05 -0.62 -0.45
CA TRP A 62 -8.54 -0.28 0.86
C TRP A 62 -7.50 -1.31 1.34
N GLU A 63 -7.78 -2.60 1.23
CA GLU A 63 -6.84 -3.67 1.62
C GLU A 63 -5.54 -3.62 0.83
N SER A 64 -5.61 -3.46 -0.49
CA SER A 64 -4.43 -3.35 -1.35
C SER A 64 -3.57 -2.14 -0.96
N MET A 65 -4.18 -0.98 -0.72
CA MET A 65 -3.45 0.21 -0.29
C MET A 65 -2.86 0.06 1.12
N MET A 66 -3.58 -0.60 2.05
CA MET A 66 -3.07 -0.87 3.39
C MET A 66 -1.85 -1.79 3.35
N LEU A 67 -1.92 -2.86 2.55
CA LEU A 67 -0.81 -3.78 2.33
C LEU A 67 0.41 -3.04 1.77
N GLU A 68 0.23 -2.26 0.69
CA GLU A 68 1.29 -1.46 0.09
C GLU A 68 1.90 -0.45 1.08
N LYS A 69 1.09 0.18 1.93
CA LYS A 69 1.57 1.13 2.97
C LYS A 69 2.37 0.43 4.06
N THR A 70 1.88 -0.70 4.57
CA THR A 70 2.60 -1.52 5.57
C THR A 70 3.91 -2.04 4.99
N LEU A 71 3.90 -2.44 3.73
CA LEU A 71 5.06 -2.89 2.99
C LEU A 71 6.04 -1.76 2.71
N ALA A 72 5.58 -0.56 2.32
CA ALA A 72 6.41 0.62 2.14
C ALA A 72 7.05 1.10 3.46
N SER A 73 6.36 0.92 4.59
CA SER A 73 6.93 1.18 5.92
C SER A 73 8.03 0.19 6.30
N MET A 74 8.03 -1.00 5.68
CA MET A 74 9.14 -1.96 5.70
C MET A 74 9.97 -1.72 4.44
N SER A 75 10.72 -0.63 4.43
CA SER A 75 11.60 -0.23 3.33
C SER A 75 12.61 -1.33 2.95
N ASP A 76 12.18 -2.26 2.08
CA ASP A 76 12.99 -3.03 1.13
C ASP A 76 12.14 -3.82 0.11
N VAL A 77 10.83 -4.01 0.32
CA VAL A 77 10.03 -4.70 -0.68
C VAL A 77 9.60 -3.73 -1.78
N ARG A 78 10.51 -3.55 -2.73
CA ARG A 78 10.21 -3.10 -4.08
C ARG A 78 9.18 -4.08 -4.63
N THR A 79 7.91 -3.68 -4.75
CA THR A 79 6.94 -4.36 -5.60
C THR A 79 7.50 -4.27 -7.02
N THR A 80 8.32 -5.26 -7.39
CA THR A 80 8.92 -5.44 -8.70
C THR A 80 7.96 -6.28 -9.52
N PRO A 81 7.13 -5.69 -10.38
CA PRO A 81 6.66 -6.45 -11.53
C PRO A 81 7.89 -6.65 -12.43
N CYS A 82 8.21 -7.92 -12.71
CA CYS A 82 9.25 -8.36 -13.65
C CYS A 82 10.72 -8.29 -13.18
N TRP A 83 11.12 -8.99 -12.11
CA TRP A 83 12.55 -9.39 -11.98
C TRP A 83 12.80 -10.88 -12.22
N HIS A 84 11.81 -11.77 -12.09
CA HIS A 84 12.09 -13.22 -12.25
C HIS A 84 12.20 -13.74 -13.69
N SER A 85 12.23 -12.87 -14.70
CA SER A 85 12.58 -13.26 -16.06
C SER A 85 13.55 -12.25 -16.66
N MET A 86 14.83 -12.59 -16.60
CA MET A 86 15.86 -12.47 -17.66
C MET A 86 17.24 -12.33 -16.99
N HIS A 87 17.65 -13.38 -16.29
CA HIS A 87 19.07 -13.65 -16.08
C HIS A 87 19.56 -14.54 -17.23
N ASP A 88 19.42 -14.07 -18.48
CA ASP A 88 20.11 -14.65 -19.65
C ASP A 88 20.03 -13.69 -20.85
N ALA A 89 20.96 -12.74 -20.90
CA ALA A 89 21.33 -12.00 -22.10
C ALA A 89 22.81 -11.63 -22.02
N ARG A 90 23.66 -12.63 -21.74
CA ARG A 90 25.12 -12.54 -21.87
C ARG A 90 25.57 -13.33 -23.09
N ASN A 91 25.08 -12.99 -24.27
CA ASN A 91 25.86 -13.16 -25.49
C ASN A 91 25.23 -12.32 -26.58
N GLU A 92 26.01 -11.37 -27.11
CA GLU A 92 26.23 -11.12 -28.53
C GLU A 92 26.38 -9.62 -28.81
N ALA A 93 27.32 -9.33 -29.72
CA ALA A 93 27.63 -8.05 -30.34
C ALA A 93 28.70 -7.15 -29.67
N SER A 94 29.93 -7.42 -30.14
CA SER A 94 30.83 -6.44 -30.80
C SER A 94 31.53 -5.36 -29.97
N ALA A 95 32.86 -5.40 -29.94
CA ALA A 95 33.68 -4.71 -30.95
C ALA A 95 35.17 -4.80 -30.58
N SER A 96 35.95 -5.31 -31.54
CA SER A 96 37.38 -5.03 -31.68
C SER A 96 37.65 -3.52 -31.59
N THR A 97 38.60 -3.09 -30.77
CA THR A 97 39.62 -2.06 -31.11
C THR A 97 40.61 -1.88 -29.96
N GLY A 98 41.84 -2.31 -30.21
CA GLY A 98 43.09 -1.62 -29.87
C GLY A 98 43.31 -1.13 -28.44
N MET A 99 44.07 -1.90 -27.66
CA MET A 99 44.87 -1.33 -26.57
C MET A 99 46.36 -1.60 -26.86
N VAL A 100 46.97 -0.65 -27.57
CA VAL A 100 48.41 -0.40 -27.48
C VAL A 100 48.68 0.17 -26.10
N TYR A 101 49.35 -0.59 -25.23
CA TYR A 101 50.18 -0.01 -24.18
C TYR A 101 51.48 -0.81 -24.09
N MET A 102 52.52 -0.19 -24.63
CA MET A 102 53.92 -0.57 -24.49
C MET A 102 54.37 -0.45 -23.02
N SER A 103 55.43 -1.21 -22.74
CA SER A 103 56.47 -1.01 -21.69
C SER A 103 56.29 -1.86 -20.44
N ARG A 104 57.29 -2.53 -19.85
CA ARG A 104 58.70 -2.84 -20.17
C ARG A 104 59.16 -3.76 -19.01
N VAL A 105 59.65 -4.96 -19.34
CA VAL A 105 60.86 -5.68 -18.85
C VAL A 105 61.34 -5.37 -17.41
N PRO A 106 61.63 -6.38 -16.58
CA PRO A 106 62.97 -7.01 -16.59
C PRO A 106 63.00 -8.45 -17.11
#